data_AF-A0AAJ7S401-F1
#
_entry.id   AF-A0AAJ7S401-F1
#
_cell.length_a   1.000
_cell.length_b   1.000
_cell.length_c   1.000
_cell.angle_alpha   90.00
_cell.angle_beta   90.00
_cell.angle_gamma   90.00
#
_symmetry.space_group_name_H-M   'P 1'
#
loop_
_entity.id
_entity.type
_entity.pdbx_description
1 polymer ?
#
loop_
_entity_poly.entity_id
_entity_poly.type
_entity_poly.pdbx_seq_one_letter_code
_entity_poly.pdbx_strand_id
1 'polypeptide(L)'
;MLVEDIPKYISQDDYETDRVKKIQTFGRFLSKSEAFGKLVSLTPGNTCQFPVSFKNLNVTDIYVKISDDADVFCPIWKRYDVFKVYGTLTVEEGLGHVLQTYRLVPVHDIEGTWKLMNILMKFAQPEYHRYHRTKGQTDTLCLQLEEKERQRELHKKEKESNKNFVQSMCQ
;
A
#
# COMPACT_ATOMS: atom_id res chain seq x y z
N MET A 1 -2.99 -1.94 2.51
CA MET A 1 -2.43 -2.57 1.29
C MET A 1 -1.41 -3.63 1.70
N LEU A 2 -1.27 -4.73 0.95
CA LEU A 2 -0.29 -5.79 1.23
C LEU A 2 0.98 -5.58 0.41
N VAL A 3 2.13 -5.51 1.07
CA VAL A 3 3.42 -5.25 0.41
C VAL A 3 4.49 -6.11 1.02
N GLU A 4 5.15 -6.90 0.20
CA GLU A 4 6.28 -7.73 0.63
C GLU A 4 7.63 -7.01 0.42
N ASP A 5 7.77 -6.30 -0.70
CA ASP A 5 8.97 -5.54 -1.04
C ASP A 5 8.68 -4.03 -0.92
N ILE A 6 8.89 -3.51 0.28
CA ILE A 6 8.64 -2.10 0.60
C ILE A 6 9.53 -1.14 -0.24
N PRO A 7 10.85 -1.38 -0.39
CA PRO A 7 11.68 -0.56 -1.28
C PRO A 7 11.11 -0.45 -2.70
N LYS A 8 10.70 -1.58 -3.30
CA LYS A 8 10.08 -1.58 -4.63
C LYS A 8 8.74 -0.86 -4.67
N TYR A 9 7.99 -0.87 -3.57
CA TYR A 9 6.73 -0.11 -3.47
C TYR A 9 6.97 1.40 -3.43
N ILE A 10 8.00 1.85 -2.71
CA ILE A 10 8.37 3.27 -2.62
C ILE A 10 8.92 3.78 -3.96
N SER A 11 9.61 2.93 -4.74
CA SER A 11 10.17 3.31 -6.03
C SER A 11 9.15 3.43 -7.17
N GLN A 12 7.84 3.38 -6.89
CA GLN A 12 6.80 3.52 -7.91
C GLN A 12 6.45 5.00 -8.11
N ASP A 13 6.32 5.43 -9.36
CA ASP A 13 6.21 6.85 -9.75
C ASP A 13 5.04 7.61 -9.09
N ASP A 14 3.99 6.91 -8.70
CA ASP A 14 2.78 7.45 -8.10
C ASP A 14 2.78 7.39 -6.55
N TYR A 15 3.86 6.91 -5.91
CA TYR A 15 3.98 6.80 -4.46
C TYR A 15 3.74 8.11 -3.71
N GLU A 16 4.22 9.23 -4.24
CA GLU A 16 4.07 10.53 -3.58
C GLU A 16 2.67 11.13 -3.74
N THR A 17 1.98 10.83 -4.83
CA THR A 17 0.80 11.60 -5.24
C THR A 17 -0.53 11.01 -4.80
N ASP A 18 -0.67 9.69 -4.65
CA ASP A 18 -2.03 9.12 -4.53
C ASP A 18 -2.10 7.75 -3.85
N ARG A 19 -1.26 7.53 -2.83
CA ARG A 19 -1.06 6.20 -2.26
C ARG A 19 -1.36 6.07 -0.77
N VAL A 20 -2.20 5.09 -0.42
CA VAL A 20 -2.46 4.71 0.97
C VAL A 20 -1.19 4.09 1.57
N LYS A 21 -0.46 4.88 2.37
CA LYS A 21 0.80 4.49 3.03
C LYS A 21 0.62 3.46 4.16
N LYS A 22 -0.61 3.01 4.43
CA LYS A 22 -0.91 1.93 5.38
C LYS A 22 -0.63 0.57 4.73
N ILE A 23 0.42 -0.08 5.19
CA ILE A 23 0.89 -1.35 4.67
C ILE A 23 0.74 -2.47 5.70
N GLN A 24 0.52 -3.67 5.20
CA GLN A 24 0.64 -4.91 5.92
C GLN A 24 1.70 -5.75 5.20
N THR A 25 2.70 -6.20 5.93
CA THR A 25 3.83 -6.98 5.44
C THR A 25 4.16 -8.11 6.42
N PHE A 26 5.04 -9.03 6.06
CA PHE A 26 5.55 -10.02 7.01
C PHE A 26 7.05 -10.26 6.79
N GLY A 27 7.72 -10.71 7.83
CA GLY A 27 9.14 -10.99 7.75
C GLY A 27 9.74 -11.35 9.09
N ARG A 28 11.03 -11.64 9.08
CA ARG A 28 11.81 -11.87 10.28
C ARG A 28 12.28 -10.53 10.83
N PHE A 29 12.11 -10.32 12.13
CA PHE A 29 12.68 -9.15 12.78
C PHE A 29 14.11 -9.42 13.22
N LEU A 30 15.01 -8.53 12.80
CA LEU A 30 16.32 -8.36 13.37
C LEU A 30 16.24 -7.11 14.25
N SER A 31 15.83 -7.31 15.51
CA SER A 31 15.72 -6.20 16.46
C SER A 31 17.11 -5.67 16.81
N LYS A 32 17.27 -4.35 16.81
CA LYS A 32 18.49 -3.67 17.26
C LYS A 32 18.29 -2.95 18.59
N SER A 33 17.05 -2.53 18.88
CA SER A 33 16.67 -1.82 20.12
C SER A 33 15.16 -1.96 20.38
N GLU A 34 14.70 -1.45 21.52
CA GLU A 34 13.27 -1.48 21.91
C GLU A 34 12.38 -0.59 21.03
N ALA A 35 12.94 0.49 20.45
CA ALA A 35 12.20 1.45 19.65
C ALA A 35 12.31 1.20 18.14
N PHE A 36 13.31 0.43 17.71
CA PHE A 36 13.61 0.23 16.29
C PHE A 36 14.08 -1.18 15.98
N GLY A 37 13.62 -1.68 14.84
CA GLY A 37 14.06 -2.96 14.28
C GLY A 37 14.32 -2.87 12.78
N LYS A 38 14.85 -3.95 12.23
CA LYS A 38 14.84 -4.19 10.78
C LYS A 38 13.95 -5.40 10.50
N LEU A 39 13.04 -5.25 9.54
CA LEU A 39 12.28 -6.37 9.00
C LEU A 39 13.01 -6.91 7.78
N VAL A 40 13.25 -8.21 7.76
CA VAL A 40 13.85 -8.93 6.63
C VAL A 40 12.77 -9.79 5.99
N SER A 41 12.56 -9.64 4.68
CA SER A 41 11.60 -10.48 3.97
C SER A 41 11.99 -11.95 4.09
N LEU A 42 10.99 -12.82 4.21
CA LEU A 42 11.16 -14.27 4.20
C LEU A 42 10.75 -14.89 2.87
N THR A 43 10.40 -14.07 1.88
CA THR A 43 10.02 -14.55 0.56
C THR A 43 11.23 -15.13 -0.16
N PRO A 44 11.16 -16.35 -0.71
CA PRO A 44 12.27 -16.95 -1.45
C PRO A 44 12.75 -16.04 -2.60
N GLY A 45 14.06 -15.79 -2.66
CA GLY A 45 14.67 -14.89 -3.65
C GLY A 45 14.56 -13.40 -3.33
N ASN A 46 13.86 -13.02 -2.25
CA ASN A 46 13.79 -11.65 -1.76
C ASN A 46 14.77 -11.46 -0.60
N THR A 47 15.71 -10.53 -0.75
CA THR A 47 16.68 -10.16 0.29
C THR A 47 16.42 -8.78 0.88
N CYS A 48 15.25 -8.19 0.60
CA CYS A 48 14.92 -6.85 1.05
C CYS A 48 14.87 -6.78 2.57
N GLN A 49 15.42 -5.68 3.07
CA GLN A 49 15.37 -5.31 4.47
C GLN A 49 14.81 -3.90 4.59
N PHE A 50 14.01 -3.66 5.61
CA PHE A 50 13.36 -2.37 5.78
C PHE A 50 13.37 -1.91 7.26
N PRO A 51 13.68 -0.65 7.55
CA PRO A 51 13.65 -0.13 8.92
C PRO A 51 12.20 -0.02 9.43
N VAL A 52 12.02 -0.42 10.68
CA VAL A 52 10.73 -0.43 11.36
C VAL A 52 10.84 0.31 12.68
N SER A 53 9.89 1.20 12.94
CA SER A 53 9.75 1.94 14.21
C SER A 53 8.63 1.34 15.03
N PHE A 54 8.90 1.12 16.32
CA PHE A 54 7.97 0.62 17.33
C PHE A 54 7.46 1.73 18.25
N LYS A 55 7.85 3.00 18.01
CA LYS A 55 7.48 4.14 18.86
C LYS A 55 5.98 4.32 19.07
N ASN A 56 5.16 3.87 18.11
CA ASN A 56 3.71 4.00 18.14
C ASN A 56 2.99 2.76 18.71
N LEU A 57 3.74 1.74 19.15
CA LEU A 57 3.19 0.58 19.81
C LEU A 57 3.05 0.84 21.31
N ASN A 58 1.98 0.31 21.91
CA ASN A 58 1.86 0.35 23.35
C ASN A 58 2.82 -0.67 23.97
N VAL A 59 3.16 -0.48 25.24
CA VAL A 59 3.98 -1.44 25.99
C VAL A 59 3.39 -2.85 25.92
N THR A 60 2.06 -2.97 25.98
CA THR A 60 1.35 -4.27 25.87
C THR A 60 1.45 -4.93 24.50
N ASP A 61 1.76 -4.17 23.44
CA ASP A 61 1.97 -4.71 22.09
C ASP A 61 3.41 -5.20 21.88
N ILE A 62 4.34 -4.71 22.70
CA ILE A 62 5.77 -5.00 22.64
C ILE A 62 6.16 -6.09 23.64
N TYR A 63 5.50 -6.14 24.80
CA TYR A 63 5.87 -7.02 25.90
C TYR A 63 4.82 -8.12 26.11
N VAL A 64 5.29 -9.36 26.20
CA VAL A 64 4.46 -10.55 26.47
C VAL A 64 4.82 -11.16 27.81
N LYS A 65 3.80 -11.66 28.53
CA LYS A 65 4.00 -12.38 29.79
C LYS A 65 4.72 -13.71 29.52
N ILE A 66 5.74 -14.02 30.31
CA ILE A 66 6.54 -15.24 30.16
C ILE A 66 5.88 -16.41 30.88
N SER A 67 5.33 -16.16 32.07
CA SER A 67 4.66 -17.13 32.93
C SER A 67 3.47 -16.46 33.60
N ASP A 68 2.38 -17.20 33.84
CA ASP A 68 1.22 -16.65 34.54
C ASP A 68 1.51 -16.42 36.03
N ASP A 69 2.42 -17.21 36.63
CA ASP A 69 2.71 -17.24 38.06
C ASP A 69 3.69 -16.15 38.53
N ALA A 70 4.47 -15.60 37.61
CA ALA A 70 5.40 -14.51 37.88
C ALA A 70 5.09 -13.39 36.91
N ASP A 71 4.83 -12.17 37.40
CA ASP A 71 4.59 -10.97 36.57
C ASP A 71 5.86 -10.51 35.84
N VAL A 72 6.45 -11.42 35.08
CA VAL A 72 7.68 -11.26 34.32
C VAL A 72 7.28 -11.15 32.85
N PHE A 73 7.69 -10.04 32.25
CA PHE A 73 7.43 -9.72 30.86
C PHE A 73 8.74 -9.73 30.07
N CYS A 74 8.69 -10.16 28.82
CA CYS A 74 9.80 -9.98 27.88
C CYS A 74 9.32 -9.31 26.59
N PRO A 75 10.24 -8.64 25.87
CA PRO A 75 9.93 -8.18 24.52
C PRO A 75 9.52 -9.35 23.63
N ILE A 76 8.49 -9.15 22.82
CA ILE A 76 7.83 -10.17 22.00
C ILE A 76 8.80 -10.84 21.01
N TRP A 77 9.82 -10.11 20.55
CA TRP A 77 10.88 -10.61 19.67
C TRP A 77 11.92 -11.53 20.35
N LYS A 78 11.90 -11.67 21.69
CA LYS A 78 12.69 -12.70 22.37
C LYS A 78 12.04 -14.08 22.30
N ARG A 79 10.74 -14.14 21.98
CA ARG A 79 9.95 -15.37 21.94
C ARG A 79 9.56 -15.77 20.52
N TYR A 80 9.43 -14.80 19.63
CA TYR A 80 9.06 -15.01 18.24
C TYR A 80 10.04 -14.27 17.34
N ASP A 81 10.42 -14.88 16.22
CA ASP A 81 11.36 -14.27 15.27
C ASP A 81 10.64 -13.70 14.05
N VAL A 82 9.46 -14.21 13.74
CA VAL A 82 8.70 -13.89 12.53
C VAL A 82 7.40 -13.23 12.88
N PHE A 83 7.13 -12.13 12.19
CA PHE A 83 5.99 -11.30 12.48
C PHE A 83 5.34 -10.81 11.20
N LYS A 84 4.03 -10.63 11.33
CA LYS A 84 3.23 -9.83 10.45
C LYS A 84 3.14 -8.42 11.04
N VAL A 85 3.46 -7.44 10.20
CA VAL A 85 3.63 -6.04 10.60
C VAL A 85 2.56 -5.21 9.92
N TYR A 86 1.88 -4.40 10.71
CA TYR A 86 0.94 -3.40 10.23
C TYR A 86 1.47 -2.02 10.60
N GLY A 87 1.64 -1.18 9.60
CA GLY A 87 2.22 0.13 9.83
C GLY A 87 1.87 1.14 8.75
N THR A 88 2.27 2.37 9.00
CA THR A 88 2.22 3.46 8.03
C THR A 88 3.63 3.78 7.59
N LEU A 89 3.88 3.85 6.28
CA LEU A 89 5.14 4.35 5.74
C LEU A 89 5.21 5.86 5.94
N THR A 90 6.26 6.31 6.62
CA THR A 90 6.57 7.72 6.84
C THR A 90 8.03 7.99 6.50
N VAL A 91 8.41 9.27 6.46
CA VAL A 91 9.81 9.67 6.37
C VAL A 91 10.23 10.19 7.74
N GLU A 92 11.25 9.58 8.34
CA GLU A 92 11.89 10.08 9.56
C GLU A 92 13.26 10.70 9.20
N GLU A 93 13.54 11.87 9.75
CA GLU A 93 14.80 12.57 9.56
C GLU A 93 15.98 11.70 10.00
N GLY A 94 17.03 11.62 9.16
CA GLY A 94 18.22 10.80 9.39
C GLY A 94 18.04 9.29 9.16
N LEU A 95 16.81 8.77 9.05
CA LEU A 95 16.53 7.34 8.81
C LEU A 95 15.88 7.08 7.43
N GLY A 96 15.36 8.11 6.78
CA GLY A 96 14.67 7.98 5.50
C GLY A 96 13.27 7.39 5.67
N HIS A 97 12.84 6.55 4.73
CA HIS A 97 11.54 5.88 4.85
C HIS A 97 11.56 4.85 5.97
N VAL A 98 10.61 4.94 6.89
CA VAL A 98 10.46 4.04 8.04
C VAL A 98 9.02 3.54 8.11
N LEU A 99 8.86 2.27 8.48
CA LEU A 99 7.54 1.70 8.75
C LEU A 99 7.18 1.97 10.21
N GLN A 100 6.31 2.96 10.45
CA GLN A 100 5.77 3.22 11.78
C GLN A 100 4.70 2.19 12.10
N THR A 101 5.06 1.26 12.99
CA THR A 101 4.23 0.11 13.31
C THR A 101 3.18 0.49 14.34
N TYR A 102 1.93 0.09 14.08
CA TYR A 102 0.85 0.22 15.04
C TYR A 102 0.29 -1.14 15.48
N ARG A 103 0.73 -2.25 14.84
CA ARG A 103 0.40 -3.60 15.30
C ARG A 103 1.44 -4.62 14.83
N LEU A 104 1.85 -5.49 15.74
CA LEU A 104 2.68 -6.67 15.48
C LEU A 104 1.89 -7.93 15.79
N VAL A 105 2.02 -8.95 14.94
CA VAL A 105 1.38 -10.25 15.15
C VAL A 105 2.42 -11.34 14.92
N PRO A 106 2.77 -12.16 15.94
CA PRO A 106 3.63 -13.33 15.76
C PRO A 106 3.08 -14.27 14.70
N VAL A 107 3.98 -14.84 13.89
CA VAL A 107 3.64 -15.81 12.85
C VAL A 107 4.22 -17.16 13.22
N HIS A 108 3.34 -18.16 13.39
CA HIS A 108 3.73 -19.53 13.68
C HIS A 108 3.86 -20.39 12.42
N ASP A 109 2.90 -20.28 11.50
CA ASP A 109 2.93 -20.94 10.21
C ASP A 109 3.46 -19.98 9.14
N ILE A 110 4.78 -19.98 8.96
CA ILE A 110 5.47 -19.09 8.01
C ILE A 110 5.06 -19.40 6.57
N GLU A 111 5.02 -20.68 6.20
CA GLU A 111 4.75 -21.10 4.83
C GLU A 111 3.29 -20.83 4.45
N GLY A 112 2.34 -21.17 5.32
CA GLY A 112 0.93 -20.88 5.11
C GLY A 112 0.65 -19.38 5.09
N THR A 113 1.28 -18.60 5.97
CA THR A 113 1.15 -17.13 5.99
C THR A 113 1.67 -16.51 4.70
N TRP A 114 2.84 -16.95 4.23
CA TRP A 114 3.41 -16.50 2.96
C TRP A 114 2.50 -16.83 1.77
N LYS A 115 2.02 -18.08 1.67
CA LYS A 115 1.08 -18.50 0.62
C LYS A 115 -0.18 -17.64 0.63
N LEU A 116 -0.77 -17.42 1.81
CA LEU A 116 -1.95 -16.58 1.96
C LEU A 116 -1.67 -15.13 1.57
N MET A 117 -0.58 -14.54 2.04
CA MET A 117 -0.20 -13.16 1.69
C MET A 117 0.05 -13.00 0.19
N ASN A 118 0.70 -13.96 -0.46
CA ASN A 118 0.88 -13.96 -1.91
C ASN A 118 -0.44 -14.02 -2.67
N ILE A 119 -1.38 -14.86 -2.25
CA ILE A 119 -2.71 -14.92 -2.84
C ILE A 119 -3.40 -13.57 -2.69
N LEU A 120 -3.45 -13.03 -1.47
CA LEU A 120 -4.10 -11.76 -1.19
C LEU A 120 -3.44 -10.58 -1.93
N MET A 121 -2.11 -10.57 -2.09
CA MET A 121 -1.40 -9.54 -2.87
C MET A 121 -1.85 -9.51 -4.34
N LYS A 122 -2.07 -10.69 -4.95
CA LYS A 122 -2.56 -10.78 -6.34
C LYS A 122 -3.96 -10.19 -6.51
N PHE A 123 -4.79 -10.22 -5.48
CA PHE A 123 -6.14 -9.61 -5.50
C PHE A 123 -6.11 -8.13 -5.07
N ALA A 124 -5.22 -7.76 -4.15
CA ALA A 124 -5.08 -6.40 -3.66
C ALA A 124 -4.44 -5.46 -4.70
N GLN A 125 -3.54 -5.93 -5.57
CA GLN A 125 -2.94 -5.11 -6.64
C GLN A 125 -3.98 -4.57 -7.65
N PRO A 126 -4.89 -5.39 -8.20
CA PRO A 126 -5.98 -4.93 -9.05
C PRO A 126 -6.93 -3.95 -8.36
N GLU A 127 -7.23 -4.14 -7.08
CA GLU A 127 -8.10 -3.24 -6.33
C GLU A 127 -7.41 -1.90 -6.06
N TYR A 128 -6.12 -1.92 -5.72
CA TYR A 128 -5.33 -0.70 -5.53
C TYR A 128 -5.24 0.15 -6.81
N HIS A 129 -4.93 -0.47 -7.95
CA HIS A 129 -4.90 0.22 -9.25
C HIS A 129 -6.29 0.50 -9.85
N ARG A 130 -7.35 -0.22 -9.44
CA ARG A 130 -8.73 0.07 -9.87
C ARG A 130 -9.28 1.33 -9.21
N TYR A 131 -8.93 1.59 -7.96
CA TYR A 131 -9.38 2.80 -7.25
C TYR A 131 -8.47 4.00 -7.48
N HIS A 132 -7.18 3.78 -7.76
CA HIS A 132 -6.23 4.84 -8.09
C HIS A 132 -5.67 4.63 -9.51
N ARG A 133 -6.20 5.39 -10.47
CA ARG A 133 -5.71 5.39 -11.86
C ARG A 133 -4.27 5.92 -11.86
N THR A 134 -3.38 5.23 -12.56
CA THR A 134 -2.04 5.78 -12.85
C THR A 134 -2.18 7.10 -13.63
N LYS A 135 -1.17 7.98 -13.56
CA LYS A 135 -1.17 9.25 -14.31
C LYS A 135 -1.48 9.03 -15.80
N GLY A 136 -0.84 8.06 -16.46
CA GLY A 136 -1.11 7.73 -17.85
C GLY A 136 -2.55 7.23 -18.11
N GLN A 137 -3.14 6.48 -17.18
CA GLN A 137 -4.55 6.06 -17.28
C GLN A 137 -5.52 7.24 -17.07
N THR A 138 -5.18 8.17 -16.17
CA THR A 138 -5.93 9.40 -15.96
C THR A 138 -5.85 10.30 -17.19
N ASP A 139 -4.65 10.51 -17.75
CA ASP A 139 -4.42 11.30 -18.95
C ASP A 139 -5.19 10.72 -20.16
N THR A 140 -5.13 9.39 -20.33
CA THR A 140 -5.89 8.69 -21.38
C THR A 140 -7.40 8.89 -21.22
N LEU A 141 -7.91 8.83 -19.99
CA LEU A 141 -9.34 9.04 -19.72
C LEU A 141 -9.75 10.50 -19.96
N CYS A 142 -8.92 11.47 -19.57
CA CYS A 142 -9.15 12.88 -19.86
C CYS A 142 -9.24 13.12 -21.36
N LEU A 143 -8.30 12.60 -22.15
CA LEU A 143 -8.33 12.69 -23.61
C LEU A 143 -9.60 12.07 -24.21
N GLN A 144 -10.05 10.93 -23.68
CA GLN A 144 -11.29 10.29 -24.12
C GLN A 144 -12.54 11.12 -23.78
N LEU A 145 -12.55 11.80 -22.64
CA LEU A 145 -13.64 12.69 -22.23
C LEU A 145 -13.69 13.94 -23.11
N GLU A 146 -12.54 14.57 -23.35
CA GLU A 146 -12.39 15.73 -24.23
C GLU A 146 -12.84 15.41 -25.67
N GLU A 147 -12.44 14.25 -26.20
CA GLU A 147 -12.89 13.80 -27.53
C GLU A 147 -14.41 13.63 -27.56
N LYS A 148 -14.99 13.02 -26.52
CA LYS A 148 -16.43 12.79 -26.44
C LYS A 148 -17.22 14.10 -26.34
N GLU A 149 -16.69 15.11 -25.66
CA GLU A 149 -17.28 16.46 -25.61
C GLU A 149 -17.18 17.16 -26.98
N ARG A 150 -16.03 17.08 -27.64
CA ARG A 150 -15.85 17.64 -28.99
C ARG A 150 -16.81 17.04 -30.01
N GLN A 151 -17.00 15.72 -29.96
CA GLN A 151 -17.99 15.02 -30.80
C GLN A 151 -19.42 15.46 -30.50
N ARG A 152 -19.77 15.68 -29.22
CA ARG A 152 -21.09 16.21 -28.84
C ARG A 152 -21.34 17.62 -29.38
N GLU A 153 -20.34 18.49 -29.34
CA GLU A 153 -20.46 19.85 -29.88
C GLU A 153 -20.62 19.87 -31.40
N LEU A 154 -19.83 19.07 -32.12
CA LEU A 154 -19.94 18.90 -33.57
C LEU A 154 -21.35 18.46 -33.96
N HIS A 155 -21.87 17.43 -33.28
CA HIS A 155 -23.20 16.91 -33.56
C HIS A 155 -24.33 17.92 -33.23
N LYS A 156 -24.09 18.82 -32.26
CA LYS A 156 -25.01 19.92 -31.94
C LYS A 156 -25.03 20.97 -33.06
N LYS A 157 -23.85 21.37 -33.55
CA LYS A 157 -23.69 22.32 -34.66
C LYS A 157 -24.28 21.78 -35.96
N GLU A 158 -24.09 20.50 -36.26
CA GLU A 158 -24.70 19.86 -37.43
C GLU A 158 -26.24 19.86 -37.37
N LYS A 159 -26.81 19.58 -36.18
CA LYS A 159 -28.27 19.66 -35.99
C LYS A 159 -28.80 21.08 -36.13
N GLU A 160 -28.11 22.08 -35.62
CA GLU A 160 -28.49 23.49 -35.78
C GLU A 160 -28.37 23.95 -37.23
N SER A 161 -27.30 23.59 -37.92
CA SER A 161 -27.11 23.88 -39.34
C SER A 161 -28.19 23.24 -40.21
N ASN A 162 -28.54 21.98 -39.95
CA ASN A 162 -29.62 21.30 -40.67
C ASN A 162 -30.99 21.91 -40.36
N LYS A 163 -31.23 22.34 -39.13
CA LYS A 163 -32.49 23.03 -38.76
C LYS A 163 -32.63 24.38 -39.47
N ASN A 164 -31.54 25.15 -39.55
CA ASN A 164 -31.51 26.43 -40.25
C ASN A 164 -31.68 26.26 -41.77
N PHE A 165 -31.05 25.23 -42.35
CA PHE A 165 -31.20 24.90 -43.78
C PHE A 165 -32.63 24.49 -44.14
N VAL A 166 -33.28 23.67 -43.31
CA VAL A 166 -34.69 23.29 -43.51
C VAL A 166 -35.61 24.50 -43.38
N GLN A 167 -35.33 25.43 -42.46
CA GLN A 167 -36.11 26.67 -42.34
C GLN A 167 -35.96 27.61 -43.54
N SER A 168 -34.76 27.71 -44.16
CA SER A 168 -34.55 28.56 -45.34
C SER A 168 -35.16 28.01 -46.64
N MET A 169 -35.48 26.71 -46.69
CA MET A 169 -36.13 26.08 -47.86
C MET A 169 -37.67 26.16 -47.81
N CYS A 170 -38.24 26.57 -46.68
CA CYS A 170 -39.69 26.69 -46.47
C CYS A 170 -40.19 28.15 -46.46
N GLN A 171 -39.35 29.11 -46.81
CA GLN A 171 -39.68 30.53 -47.04
C GLN A 171 -39.62 30.85 -48.53
#